data_AF-A0A485JHF7-F1
#
_entry.id   AF-A0A485JHF7-F1
#
_cell.length_a   1.000
_cell.length_b   1.000
_cell.length_c   1.000
_cell.angle_alpha   90.00
_cell.angle_beta   90.00
_cell.angle_gamma   90.00
#
_symmetry.space_group_name_H-M   'P 1'
#
loop_
_entity.id
_entity.type
_entity.pdbx_description
1 polymer ?
#
loop_
_entity_poly.entity_id
_entity_poly.type
_entity_poly.pdbx_seq_one_letter_code
_entity_poly.pdbx_strand_id
1 'polypeptide(L)'
;MIPRIGTAITFYGTAALRQFEMLGSYPLNESVAIARARDKLRSMQLLARQGIDLPVTGIAHSPDDTSDLIDMVGGAPLVVKLVEGTQGIGVVLAETRQAAESVIDAFRGLNAHILVQEYIKEAQGCDIRCLVVGDEVVAAIERRAKEGDFVPICIVAARQASPVSHHRSVKSR
;
A
#
# COMPACT_ATOMS: atom_id res chain seq x y z
N MET A 1 -11.09 0.31 23.28
CA MET A 1 -10.61 -1.02 22.84
C MET A 1 -9.56 -0.83 21.74
N ILE A 2 -8.43 -1.54 21.76
CA ILE A 2 -7.33 -1.37 20.78
C ILE A 2 -7.20 -2.64 19.94
N PRO A 3 -7.84 -2.73 18.75
CA PRO A 3 -7.78 -3.92 17.91
C PRO A 3 -6.41 -4.08 17.25
N ARG A 4 -5.76 -5.23 17.49
CA ARG A 4 -4.54 -5.68 16.78
C ARG A 4 -4.83 -6.97 16.03
N ILE A 5 -5.58 -6.85 14.94
CA ILE A 5 -6.08 -8.00 14.18
C ILE A 5 -5.04 -8.43 13.15
N GLY A 6 -4.53 -9.67 13.29
CA GLY A 6 -3.64 -10.29 12.32
C GLY A 6 -4.30 -10.50 10.96
N THR A 7 -3.51 -10.53 9.89
CA THR A 7 -4.04 -10.62 8.52
C THR A 7 -4.86 -11.88 8.25
N ALA A 8 -4.41 -13.04 8.75
CA ALA A 8 -5.05 -14.33 8.55
C ALA A 8 -6.44 -14.46 9.21
N ILE A 9 -6.74 -13.64 10.22
CA ILE A 9 -7.99 -13.70 11.00
C ILE A 9 -8.85 -12.45 10.79
N THR A 10 -8.64 -11.70 9.71
CA THR A 10 -9.31 -10.41 9.49
C THR A 10 -10.83 -10.50 9.57
N PHE A 11 -11.44 -11.51 8.93
CA PHE A 11 -12.90 -11.67 8.94
C PHE A 11 -13.45 -11.89 10.35
N TYR A 12 -12.92 -12.88 11.07
CA TYR A 12 -13.35 -13.19 12.43
C TYR A 12 -12.99 -12.07 13.41
N GLY A 13 -11.79 -11.50 13.32
CA GLY A 13 -11.33 -10.44 14.20
C GLY A 13 -12.15 -9.16 14.06
N THR A 14 -12.53 -8.79 12.83
CA THR A 14 -13.42 -7.63 12.61
C THR A 14 -14.85 -7.90 13.05
N ALA A 15 -15.34 -9.14 12.95
CA ALA A 15 -16.64 -9.53 13.50
C ALA A 15 -16.68 -9.45 15.04
N ALA A 16 -15.64 -9.96 15.71
CA ALA A 16 -15.51 -9.85 17.17
C ALA A 16 -15.43 -8.38 17.63
N LEU A 17 -14.61 -7.57 16.95
CA LEU A 17 -14.52 -6.12 17.19
C LEU A 17 -15.90 -5.45 17.01
N ARG A 18 -16.64 -5.79 15.95
CA ARG A 18 -17.98 -5.24 15.69
C ARG A 18 -18.96 -5.55 16.82
N GLN A 19 -18.87 -6.72 17.44
CA GLN A 19 -19.70 -7.02 18.61
C GLN A 19 -19.39 -6.09 19.78
N PHE A 20 -18.12 -5.79 20.04
CA PHE A 20 -17.73 -4.81 21.07
C PHE A 20 -18.20 -3.38 20.73
N GLU A 21 -18.14 -2.99 19.46
CA GLU A 21 -18.70 -1.72 18.97
C GLU A 21 -20.21 -1.63 19.25
N MET A 22 -20.96 -2.70 18.96
CA MET A 22 -22.40 -2.78 19.24
C MET A 22 -22.73 -2.73 20.74
N LEU A 23 -21.82 -3.18 21.59
CA LEU A 23 -21.93 -3.06 23.06
C LEU A 23 -21.57 -1.66 23.58
N GLY A 24 -21.27 -0.71 22.70
CA GLY A 24 -20.95 0.69 23.06
C GLY A 24 -19.47 0.93 23.38
N SER A 25 -18.58 -0.04 23.12
CA SER A 25 -17.14 0.16 23.33
C SER A 25 -16.56 1.03 22.23
N TYR A 26 -15.77 2.05 22.60
CA TYR A 26 -15.03 2.86 21.64
C TYR A 26 -13.83 2.09 21.03
N PRO A 27 -13.79 1.90 19.70
CA PRO A 27 -12.69 1.21 19.03
C PRO A 27 -11.60 2.19 18.55
N LEU A 28 -10.34 1.92 18.88
CA LEU A 28 -9.20 2.65 18.30
C LEU A 28 -8.88 2.05 16.92
N ASN A 29 -9.63 2.51 15.92
CA ASN A 29 -9.87 1.97 14.57
C ASN A 29 -11.12 1.07 14.51
N GLU A 30 -12.13 1.52 13.77
CA GLU A 30 -13.40 0.81 13.57
C GLU A 30 -13.23 -0.47 12.74
N SER A 31 -14.12 -1.45 12.96
CA SER A 31 -14.17 -2.70 12.21
C SER A 31 -14.26 -2.48 10.70
N VAL A 32 -15.07 -1.49 10.29
CA VAL A 32 -15.26 -1.11 8.89
C VAL A 32 -14.01 -0.46 8.30
N ALA A 33 -13.29 0.35 9.08
CA ALA A 33 -12.05 0.99 8.64
C ALA A 33 -10.93 -0.04 8.45
N ILE A 34 -10.80 -0.99 9.39
CA ILE A 34 -9.83 -2.08 9.29
C ILE A 34 -10.12 -2.95 8.07
N ALA A 35 -11.38 -3.36 7.86
CA ALA A 35 -11.74 -4.17 6.70
C ALA A 35 -11.43 -3.45 5.37
N ARG A 36 -11.73 -2.15 5.27
CA ARG A 36 -11.43 -1.34 4.08
C ARG A 36 -9.91 -1.19 3.85
N ALA A 37 -9.15 -0.93 4.90
CA ALA A 37 -7.69 -0.78 4.82
C ALA A 37 -6.95 -2.09 4.43
N ARG A 38 -7.58 -3.25 4.62
CA ARG A 38 -7.05 -4.56 4.19
C ARG A 38 -7.20 -4.80 2.69
N ASP A 39 -8.23 -4.20 2.10
CA ASP A 39 -8.43 -4.22 0.65
C ASP A 39 -7.62 -3.10 0.00
N LYS A 40 -6.49 -3.49 -0.63
CA LYS A 40 -5.58 -2.55 -1.29
C LYS A 40 -6.28 -1.80 -2.43
N LEU A 41 -7.08 -2.49 -3.25
CA LEU A 41 -7.77 -1.92 -4.40
C LEU A 41 -8.73 -0.82 -3.94
N ARG A 42 -9.59 -1.18 -2.98
CA ARG A 42 -10.56 -0.24 -2.43
C ARG A 42 -9.88 0.93 -1.73
N SER A 43 -8.79 0.67 -1.00
CA SER A 43 -8.04 1.73 -0.33
C SER A 43 -7.49 2.76 -1.31
N MET A 44 -6.87 2.34 -2.41
CA MET A 44 -6.36 3.28 -3.42
C MET A 44 -7.49 4.03 -4.13
N GLN A 45 -8.60 3.35 -4.47
CA GLN A 45 -9.76 4.00 -5.07
C GLN A 45 -10.32 5.11 -4.16
N LEU A 46 -10.36 4.86 -2.85
CA LEU A 46 -10.78 5.86 -1.88
C LEU A 46 -9.79 7.03 -1.79
N LEU A 47 -8.49 6.76 -1.77
CA LEU A 47 -7.45 7.80 -1.75
C LEU A 47 -7.48 8.66 -3.02
N ALA A 48 -7.54 8.02 -4.21
CA ALA A 48 -7.63 8.70 -5.50
C ALA A 48 -8.91 9.56 -5.59
N ARG A 49 -10.05 9.05 -5.11
CA ARG A 49 -11.31 9.82 -5.06
C ARG A 49 -11.23 11.06 -4.19
N GLN A 50 -10.37 11.06 -3.16
CA GLN A 50 -10.13 12.22 -2.29
C GLN A 50 -9.02 13.15 -2.82
N GLY A 51 -8.46 12.87 -4.02
CA GLY A 51 -7.39 13.67 -4.60
C GLY A 51 -6.03 13.49 -3.93
N ILE A 52 -5.82 12.37 -3.23
CA ILE A 52 -4.50 12.03 -2.69
C ILE A 52 -3.66 11.43 -3.82
N ASP A 53 -2.46 11.97 -4.01
CA ASP A 53 -1.54 11.54 -5.06
C ASP A 53 -1.09 10.08 -4.84
N LEU A 54 -1.31 9.28 -5.87
CA LEU A 54 -0.88 7.89 -5.96
C LEU A 54 -0.06 7.74 -7.24
N PRO A 55 0.89 6.79 -7.28
CA PRO A 55 1.52 6.43 -8.55
C PRO A 55 0.46 5.96 -9.54
N VAL A 56 0.69 6.18 -10.83
CA VAL A 56 -0.19 5.70 -11.90
C VAL A 56 -0.38 4.20 -11.76
N THR A 57 -1.63 3.78 -11.54
CA THR A 57 -1.98 2.40 -11.18
C THR A 57 -3.09 1.88 -12.07
N GLY A 58 -2.79 0.81 -12.80
CA GLY A 58 -3.76 -0.02 -13.51
C GLY A 58 -4.20 -1.20 -12.65
N ILE A 59 -5.49 -1.54 -12.71
CA ILE A 59 -6.05 -2.71 -12.02
C ILE A 59 -6.55 -3.65 -13.10
N ALA A 60 -6.19 -4.93 -13.00
CA ALA A 60 -6.66 -5.94 -13.93
C ALA A 60 -7.02 -7.25 -13.23
N HIS A 61 -8.01 -7.92 -13.80
CA HIS A 61 -8.37 -9.29 -13.48
C HIS A 61 -8.45 -10.06 -14.79
N SER A 62 -7.54 -11.02 -14.99
CA SER A 62 -7.41 -11.79 -16.24
C SER A 62 -7.45 -10.91 -17.51
N PRO A 63 -6.47 -10.03 -17.74
CA PRO A 63 -6.65 -8.88 -18.61
C PRO A 63 -6.96 -9.09 -20.10
N ASP A 64 -7.15 -10.25 -20.74
CA ASP A 64 -7.21 -10.41 -22.22
C ASP A 64 -6.06 -9.70 -22.98
N ASP A 65 -6.02 -8.36 -23.01
CA ASP A 65 -4.96 -7.49 -23.49
C ASP A 65 -4.01 -6.98 -22.38
N THR A 66 -2.89 -7.69 -22.19
CA THR A 66 -1.81 -7.31 -21.25
C THR A 66 -1.04 -6.08 -21.74
N SER A 67 -1.00 -5.84 -23.05
CA SER A 67 -0.24 -4.75 -23.68
C SER A 67 -0.87 -3.40 -23.35
N ASP A 68 -2.19 -3.29 -23.52
CA ASP A 68 -2.95 -2.07 -23.18
C ASP A 68 -2.83 -1.71 -21.69
N LEU A 69 -2.79 -2.71 -20.80
CA LEU A 69 -2.60 -2.49 -19.37
C LEU A 69 -1.24 -1.85 -19.04
N ILE A 70 -0.20 -2.27 -19.74
CA ILE A 70 1.15 -1.71 -19.58
C ILE A 70 1.21 -0.28 -20.12
N ASP A 71 0.53 -0.02 -21.24
CA ASP A 71 0.49 1.33 -21.82
C ASP A 71 -0.31 2.32 -20.97
N MET A 72 -1.40 1.86 -20.32
CA MET A 72 -2.17 2.68 -19.37
C MET A 72 -1.35 3.19 -18.19
N VAL A 73 -0.30 2.46 -17.78
CA VAL A 73 0.58 2.88 -16.66
C VAL A 73 1.84 3.60 -17.12
N GLY A 74 1.98 3.87 -18.42
CA GLY A 74 3.14 4.59 -18.98
C GLY A 74 4.31 3.71 -19.40
N GLY A 75 4.13 2.38 -19.46
CA GLY A 75 5.15 1.44 -19.92
C GLY A 75 6.13 0.97 -18.83
N ALA A 76 7.16 0.24 -19.26
CA ALA A 76 8.20 -0.26 -18.36
C ALA A 76 9.27 0.83 -18.09
N PRO A 77 9.89 0.85 -16.90
CA PRO A 77 9.76 -0.12 -15.82
C PRO A 77 8.49 0.07 -14.98
N LEU A 78 7.91 -1.05 -14.53
CA LEU A 78 6.69 -1.07 -13.74
C LEU A 78 6.76 -2.12 -12.64
N VAL A 79 5.88 -1.99 -11.66
CA VAL A 79 5.74 -2.91 -10.53
C VAL A 79 4.42 -3.67 -10.67
N VAL A 80 4.49 -5.00 -10.69
CA VAL A 80 3.31 -5.87 -10.65
C VAL A 80 3.11 -6.38 -9.23
N LYS A 81 1.90 -6.22 -8.71
CA LYS A 81 1.53 -6.60 -7.34
C LYS A 81 0.32 -7.52 -7.35
N LEU A 82 0.38 -8.59 -6.57
CA LEU A 82 -0.78 -9.41 -6.28
C LEU A 82 -1.65 -8.73 -5.21
N VAL A 83 -2.95 -8.59 -5.51
CA VAL A 83 -3.93 -8.08 -4.55
C VAL A 83 -4.03 -9.07 -3.38
N GLU A 84 -4.16 -10.35 -3.73
CA GLU A 84 -4.27 -11.46 -2.79
C GLU A 84 -2.88 -11.92 -2.33
N GLY A 85 -2.68 -11.88 -1.02
CA GLY A 85 -1.40 -12.20 -0.41
C GLY A 85 -1.11 -11.32 0.79
N THR A 86 -0.69 -11.95 1.88
CA THR A 86 -0.18 -11.26 3.07
C THR A 86 1.33 -11.51 3.12
N GLN A 87 2.11 -10.54 3.60
CA GLN A 87 3.59 -10.60 3.74
C GLN A 87 4.46 -10.27 2.51
N GLY A 88 4.00 -9.45 1.56
CA GLY A 88 4.89 -8.93 0.50
C GLY A 88 5.34 -9.97 -0.55
N ILE A 89 4.87 -11.21 -0.44
CA ILE A 89 4.96 -12.21 -1.50
C ILE A 89 4.04 -11.75 -2.62
N GLY A 90 4.60 -11.57 -3.82
CA GLY A 90 3.85 -11.15 -4.99
C GLY A 90 4.00 -9.69 -5.37
N VAL A 91 5.12 -9.05 -5.06
CA VAL A 91 5.52 -7.79 -5.70
C VAL A 91 6.76 -8.04 -6.55
N VAL A 92 6.68 -7.71 -7.83
CA VAL A 92 7.74 -7.96 -8.82
C VAL A 92 8.01 -6.67 -9.58
N LEU A 93 9.29 -6.29 -9.67
CA LEU A 93 9.74 -5.22 -10.55
C LEU A 93 9.98 -5.81 -11.94
N ALA A 94 9.30 -5.28 -12.95
CA ALA A 94 9.55 -5.61 -14.35
C ALA A 94 10.25 -4.42 -15.02
N GLU A 95 11.54 -4.60 -15.32
CA GLU A 95 12.36 -3.54 -15.94
C GLU A 95 12.06 -3.33 -17.42
N THR A 96 11.54 -4.37 -18.09
CA THR A 96 11.21 -4.35 -19.50
C THR A 96 9.74 -4.70 -19.73
N ARG A 97 9.20 -4.28 -20.88
CA ARG A 97 7.83 -4.62 -21.27
C ARG A 97 7.61 -6.14 -21.32
N GLN A 98 8.56 -6.86 -21.92
CA GLN A 98 8.51 -8.32 -22.05
C GLN A 98 8.52 -9.01 -20.68
N ALA A 99 9.29 -8.50 -19.71
CA ALA A 99 9.26 -9.01 -18.35
C ALA A 99 7.90 -8.74 -17.68
N ALA A 100 7.30 -7.57 -17.90
CA ALA A 100 5.99 -7.24 -17.37
C ALA A 100 4.91 -8.16 -17.94
N GLU A 101 4.90 -8.37 -19.26
CA GLU A 101 4.00 -9.31 -19.95
C GLU A 101 4.13 -10.72 -19.37
N SER A 102 5.36 -11.23 -19.26
CA SER A 102 5.63 -12.56 -18.71
C SER A 102 5.11 -12.73 -17.27
N VAL A 103 5.28 -11.71 -16.43
CA VAL A 103 4.83 -11.73 -15.03
C VAL A 103 3.31 -11.68 -14.94
N ILE A 104 2.67 -10.82 -15.75
CA ILE A 104 1.21 -10.69 -15.80
C ILE A 104 0.57 -11.99 -16.29
N ASP A 105 1.13 -12.60 -17.33
CA ASP A 105 0.63 -13.87 -17.88
C ASP A 105 0.83 -15.04 -16.90
N ALA A 106 1.95 -15.07 -16.17
CA ALA A 106 2.16 -16.04 -15.09
C ALA A 106 1.10 -15.92 -13.98
N PHE A 107 0.72 -14.68 -13.61
CA PHE A 107 -0.33 -14.45 -12.61
C PHE A 107 -1.74 -14.70 -13.15
N ARG A 108 -1.96 -14.54 -14.47
CA ARG A 108 -3.23 -14.88 -15.13
C ARG A 108 -3.56 -16.38 -14.94
N GLY A 109 -2.56 -17.26 -15.08
CA GLY A 109 -2.72 -18.70 -14.84
C GLY A 109 -3.13 -19.08 -13.41
N LEU A 110 -3.00 -18.15 -12.45
CA LEU A 110 -3.35 -18.34 -11.05
C LEU A 110 -4.72 -17.75 -10.67
N ASN A 111 -5.49 -17.21 -11.63
CA ASN A 111 -6.77 -16.51 -11.40
C ASN A 111 -6.67 -15.41 -10.33
N ALA A 112 -5.52 -14.75 -10.24
CA ALA A 112 -5.27 -13.73 -9.23
C ALA A 112 -5.59 -12.32 -9.76
N HIS A 113 -6.09 -11.46 -8.88
CA HIS A 113 -6.19 -10.04 -9.16
C HIS A 113 -4.80 -9.39 -9.08
N ILE A 114 -4.46 -8.58 -10.08
CA ILE A 114 -3.18 -7.89 -10.16
C ILE A 114 -3.35 -6.38 -10.16
N LEU A 115 -2.35 -5.71 -9.61
CA LEU A 115 -2.13 -4.28 -9.78
C LEU A 115 -0.85 -4.10 -10.58
N VAL A 116 -0.92 -3.23 -11.56
CA VAL A 116 0.24 -2.78 -12.32
C VAL A 116 0.43 -1.31 -11.99
N GLN A 117 1.62 -0.93 -11.59
CA GLN A 117 1.89 0.42 -11.12
C GLN A 117 3.21 0.92 -11.72
N GLU A 118 3.29 2.22 -12.01
CA GLU A 118 4.56 2.82 -12.42
C GLU A 118 5.66 2.58 -11.37
N TYR A 119 6.91 2.44 -11.82
CA TYR A 119 8.05 2.34 -10.93
C TYR A 119 8.70 3.71 -10.68
N ILE A 120 8.62 4.18 -9.43
CA ILE A 120 9.19 5.45 -8.97
C ILE A 120 10.71 5.30 -8.77
N LYS A 121 11.48 5.46 -9.85
CA LYS A 121 12.94 5.34 -9.85
C LYS A 121 13.63 6.36 -8.96
N GLU A 122 13.08 7.57 -8.87
CA GLU A 122 13.65 8.66 -8.06
C GLU A 122 13.65 8.35 -6.57
N ALA A 123 12.83 7.39 -6.12
CA ALA A 123 12.82 6.95 -4.74
C ALA A 123 14.10 6.18 -4.34
N GLN A 124 14.89 5.70 -5.31
CA GLN A 124 16.15 4.97 -5.08
C GLN A 124 16.03 3.86 -4.02
N GLY A 125 14.94 3.09 -4.09
CA GLY A 125 14.67 2.01 -3.13
C GLY A 125 14.36 2.51 -1.71
N CYS A 126 13.94 3.76 -1.54
CA CYS A 126 13.56 4.34 -0.25
C CYS A 126 12.06 4.64 -0.17
N ASP A 127 11.45 4.40 0.99
CA ASP A 127 10.08 4.84 1.29
C ASP A 127 9.98 5.45 2.68
N ILE A 128 9.08 6.43 2.83
CA ILE A 128 8.80 7.04 4.13
C ILE A 128 7.56 6.37 4.72
N ARG A 129 7.71 5.84 5.94
CA ARG A 129 6.59 5.33 6.73
C ARG A 129 6.25 6.30 7.84
N CYS A 130 5.08 6.90 7.74
CA CYS A 130 4.51 7.76 8.78
C CYS A 130 3.56 6.96 9.68
N LEU A 131 3.66 7.18 10.99
CA LEU A 131 2.68 6.72 11.98
C LEU A 131 1.78 7.90 12.35
N VAL A 132 0.49 7.76 12.07
CA VAL A 132 -0.53 8.78 12.34
C VAL A 132 -1.40 8.33 13.50
N VAL A 133 -1.64 9.23 14.45
CA VAL A 133 -2.58 9.02 15.58
C VAL A 133 -3.52 10.22 15.61
N GLY A 134 -4.80 9.97 15.37
CA GLY A 134 -5.77 11.06 15.18
C GLY A 134 -5.46 11.83 13.90
N ASP A 135 -5.20 13.12 14.06
CA ASP A 135 -4.88 14.10 13.01
C ASP A 135 -3.38 14.42 12.91
N GLU A 136 -2.53 13.81 13.73
CA GLU A 136 -1.10 14.13 13.82
C GLU A 136 -0.20 12.98 13.37
N VAL A 137 0.88 13.33 12.65
CA VAL A 137 2.00 12.42 12.37
C VAL A 137 2.92 12.40 13.59
N VAL A 138 2.83 11.35 14.40
CA VAL A 138 3.58 11.24 15.66
C VAL A 138 4.99 10.67 15.50
N ALA A 139 5.24 9.96 14.40
CA ALA A 139 6.56 9.44 14.06
C ALA A 139 6.69 9.19 12.54
N ALA A 140 7.91 9.27 12.02
CA ALA A 140 8.22 8.85 10.65
C ALA A 140 9.59 8.17 10.60
N ILE A 141 9.74 7.19 9.70
CA ILE A 141 11.01 6.53 9.41
C ILE A 141 11.21 6.48 7.90
N GLU A 142 12.45 6.63 7.45
CA GLU A 142 12.86 6.23 6.10
C GLU A 142 13.26 4.75 6.16
N ARG A 143 12.73 3.95 5.23
CA ARG A 143 13.16 2.58 5.01
C ARG A 143 13.92 2.55 3.69
N ARG A 144 15.10 1.93 3.70
CA ARG A 144 15.94 1.77 2.51
C ARG A 144 16.09 0.28 2.21
N ALA A 145 15.84 -0.10 0.95
CA ALA A 145 16.09 -1.44 0.47
C ALA A 145 17.59 -1.77 0.52
N LYS A 146 17.90 -3.07 0.59
CA LYS A 146 19.28 -3.52 0.42
C LYS A 146 19.71 -3.33 -1.04
N GLU A 147 21.01 -3.34 -1.27
CA GLU A 147 21.56 -3.25 -2.62
C GLU A 147 21.00 -4.39 -3.50
N GLY A 148 20.45 -4.04 -4.66
CA GLY A 148 19.78 -4.98 -5.57
C GLY A 148 18.31 -5.28 -5.25
N ASP A 149 17.72 -4.69 -4.20
CA ASP A 149 16.31 -4.86 -3.83
C ASP A 149 15.55 -3.52 -3.92
N PHE A 150 14.21 -3.56 -3.92
CA PHE A 150 13.38 -2.36 -3.98
C PHE A 150 12.25 -2.38 -2.94
N VAL A 151 11.80 -1.19 -2.53
CA VAL A 151 10.61 -1.07 -1.67
C VAL A 151 9.35 -0.92 -2.51
N PRO A 152 8.30 -1.73 -2.28
CA PRO A 152 7.06 -1.61 -3.01
C PRO A 152 6.23 -0.45 -2.45
N ILE A 153 6.33 0.73 -3.08
CA ILE A 153 5.56 1.93 -2.70
C ILE A 153 4.16 1.90 -3.32
N CYS A 154 3.12 2.26 -2.57
CA CYS A 154 1.74 2.40 -3.11
C CYS A 154 1.21 3.83 -3.08
N ILE A 155 1.86 4.75 -2.35
CA ILE A 155 1.40 6.13 -2.13
C ILE A 155 2.61 7.05 -2.21
N VAL A 156 2.53 8.11 -3.02
CA VAL A 156 3.57 9.16 -3.09
C VAL A 156 3.19 10.29 -2.15
N ALA A 157 3.15 10.02 -0.83
CA ALA A 157 2.85 11.07 0.16
C ALA A 157 4.08 11.89 0.56
N ALA A 158 5.26 11.62 -0.03
CA ALA A 158 6.54 12.10 0.49
C ALA A 158 7.09 13.37 -0.17
N ARG A 159 6.32 14.13 -0.97
CA ARG A 159 6.82 15.43 -1.45
C ARG A 159 6.90 16.51 -0.35
N GLN A 160 6.25 16.33 0.80
CA GLN A 160 6.22 17.35 1.88
C GLN A 160 6.27 16.81 3.32
N ALA A 161 6.75 15.59 3.56
CA ALA A 161 7.03 15.15 4.93
C ALA A 161 8.41 15.66 5.37
N SER A 162 8.53 16.97 5.67
CA SER A 162 9.73 17.48 6.35
C SER A 162 9.81 16.88 7.75
N PRO A 163 10.98 16.38 8.19
CA PRO A 163 11.14 15.89 9.55
C PRO A 163 10.94 17.05 10.52
N VAL A 164 9.91 16.96 11.37
CA VAL A 164 9.74 17.88 12.50
C VAL A 164 10.86 17.57 13.49
N SER A 165 11.94 18.35 13.40
CA SER A 165 13.03 18.33 14.37
C SER A 165 12.54 18.95 15.67
N HIS A 166 12.00 18.12 16.57
CA HIS A 166 11.75 18.53 17.95
C HIS A 166 13.08 18.65 18.72
N HIS A 167 13.81 19.73 18.48
CA HIS A 167 14.79 20.25 19.44
C HIS A 167 14.03 21.08 20.50
N ARG A 168 13.27 20.43 21.38
CA ARG A 168 12.87 21.06 22.64
C ARG A 168 14.04 20.93 23.61
N SER A 169 14.88 21.98 23.61
CA SER A 169 15.81 22.25 24.70
C SER A 169 15.02 22.36 25.99
N VAL A 170 15.14 21.36 26.86
CA VAL A 170 14.70 21.43 28.25
C VAL A 170 15.60 22.46 28.94
N LYS A 171 15.16 23.71 28.98
CA LYS A 171 15.73 24.70 29.90
C LYS A 171 15.13 24.43 31.28
N SER A 172 15.97 23.92 32.17
CA SER A 172 15.72 23.95 33.61
C SER A 172 15.62 25.40 34.08
N ARG A 173 14.54 25.70 34.80
CA ARG A 173 14.47 26.72 35.84
C ARG A 173 13.53 26.22 36.92
#